data_AF-A0A524FB69-F1
#
_entry.id   AF-A0A524FB69-F1
#
_cell.length_a   1.000
_cell.length_b   1.000
_cell.length_c   1.000
_cell.angle_alpha   90.00
_cell.angle_beta   90.00
_cell.angle_gamma   90.00
#
_symmetry.space_group_name_H-M   'P 1'
#
loop_
_entity.id
_entity.type
_entity.pdbx_description
1 polymer ?
#
loop_
_entity_poly.entity_id
_entity_poly.type
_entity_poly.pdbx_seq_one_letter_code
_entity_poly.pdbx_strand_id
1 'polypeptide(L)'
;MGLSGLSRLFKKNYRIFLIIVLWLLIGISIAAFNIFWGLLILTPLIPLCIVLCALSLLIDLREMKLLTFIIVIIITAILVYFFFIFRNRIVPFLFSLAIISYIIITALFTLYACYEGGRNLDEFIYTKFPSPTHHIFRWLEFAGGIALGLLIIWATYIFTGAQLNLITLIIFITILVLAGIAVLLILTGKFNAWLGTFSLYAGIYFAYLVVAFLYGPTLIQQGGIYPIMIVIIFAVFDIIILLYTIGVLVGERADLISKKIKIGPDTILMWLIFSKAAYELAKLLDPSTISFKYWWVLIIFILLLGIVGFIGIIKYKKFKTAIKRKRTRRKGK
;
A
#
# COMPACT_ATOMS: atom_id res chain seq x y z
N MET A 1 9.11 4.34 -9.99
CA MET A 1 9.89 3.24 -9.37
C MET A 1 9.02 2.01 -9.06
N GLY A 2 7.82 2.13 -8.49
CA GLY A 2 6.91 0.96 -8.32
C GLY A 2 6.48 0.32 -9.64
N LEU A 3 5.95 1.12 -10.58
CA LEU A 3 5.46 0.61 -11.88
C LEU A 3 6.55 -0.03 -12.76
N SER A 4 7.81 0.42 -12.68
CA SER A 4 8.92 -0.21 -13.41
C SER A 4 9.19 -1.64 -12.93
N GLY A 5 8.83 -1.96 -11.69
CA GLY A 5 8.92 -3.31 -11.14
C GLY A 5 7.90 -4.29 -11.74
N LEU A 6 6.74 -3.80 -12.21
CA LEU A 6 5.73 -4.64 -12.87
C LEU A 6 6.26 -5.32 -14.12
N SER A 7 7.21 -4.69 -14.83
CA SER A 7 7.85 -5.29 -16.01
C SER A 7 8.50 -6.66 -15.70
N ARG A 8 8.89 -6.90 -14.43
CA ARG A 8 9.45 -8.18 -14.00
C ARG A 8 8.43 -9.30 -13.96
N LEU A 9 7.14 -9.01 -13.72
CA LEU A 9 6.07 -10.03 -13.76
C LEU A 9 5.93 -10.68 -15.14
N PHE A 10 6.27 -9.94 -16.20
CA PHE A 10 6.25 -10.46 -17.58
C PHE A 10 7.41 -11.41 -17.89
N LYS A 11 8.40 -11.55 -16.98
CA LYS A 11 9.50 -12.51 -17.17
C LYS A 11 9.02 -13.94 -16.92
N LYS A 12 9.64 -14.90 -17.62
CA LYS A 12 9.29 -16.33 -17.57
C LYS A 12 9.19 -16.89 -16.14
N ASN A 13 10.09 -16.46 -15.26
CA ASN A 13 10.18 -16.93 -13.87
C ASN A 13 9.03 -16.43 -12.97
N TYR A 14 8.27 -15.40 -13.40
CA TYR A 14 7.17 -14.81 -12.64
C TYR A 14 5.79 -15.13 -13.23
N ARG A 15 5.70 -16.07 -14.18
CA ARG A 15 4.45 -16.39 -14.89
C ARG A 15 3.29 -16.77 -13.98
N ILE A 16 3.56 -17.54 -12.92
CA ILE A 16 2.54 -17.93 -11.94
C ILE A 16 1.97 -16.69 -11.25
N PHE A 17 2.84 -15.79 -10.76
CA PHE A 17 2.41 -14.53 -10.16
C PHE A 17 1.65 -13.66 -11.16
N LEU A 18 2.10 -13.57 -12.42
CA LEU A 18 1.39 -12.81 -13.45
C LEU A 18 -0.03 -13.34 -13.68
N ILE A 19 -0.20 -14.66 -13.80
CA ILE A 19 -1.51 -15.30 -13.99
C ILE A 19 -2.43 -15.00 -12.80
N ILE A 20 -1.92 -15.14 -11.58
CA ILE A 20 -2.68 -14.91 -10.36
C ILE A 20 -3.06 -13.42 -10.20
N VAL A 21 -2.13 -12.51 -10.51
CA VAL A 21 -2.39 -11.06 -10.49
C VAL A 21 -3.45 -10.71 -11.54
N LEU A 22 -3.35 -11.24 -12.77
CA LEU A 22 -4.36 -11.03 -13.79
C LEU A 22 -5.73 -11.59 -13.36
N TRP A 23 -5.77 -12.78 -12.77
CA TRP A 23 -6.98 -13.36 -12.22
C TRP A 23 -7.60 -12.44 -11.17
N LEU A 24 -6.79 -11.95 -10.21
CA LEU A 24 -7.24 -10.98 -9.21
C LEU A 24 -7.82 -9.73 -9.86
N LEU A 25 -7.11 -9.10 -10.80
CA LEU A 25 -7.56 -7.88 -11.47
C LEU A 25 -8.87 -8.08 -12.24
N ILE A 26 -9.01 -9.21 -12.94
CA ILE A 26 -10.25 -9.58 -13.62
C ILE A 26 -11.38 -9.75 -12.60
N GLY A 27 -11.12 -10.45 -11.50
CA GLY A 27 -12.08 -10.67 -10.43
C GLY A 27 -12.57 -9.36 -9.79
N ILE A 28 -11.66 -8.44 -9.46
CA ILE A 28 -11.99 -7.12 -8.89
C ILE A 28 -12.78 -6.29 -9.90
N SER A 29 -12.34 -6.25 -11.15
CA SER A 29 -12.98 -5.45 -12.19
C SER A 29 -14.41 -5.94 -12.45
N ILE A 30 -14.61 -7.26 -12.54
CA ILE A 30 -15.94 -7.84 -12.74
C ILE A 30 -16.80 -7.67 -11.49
N ALA A 31 -16.24 -7.86 -10.29
CA ALA A 31 -16.94 -7.67 -9.02
C ALA A 31 -17.51 -6.25 -8.85
N ALA A 32 -16.84 -5.23 -9.41
CA ALA A 32 -17.30 -3.85 -9.37
C ALA A 32 -18.62 -3.62 -10.16
N PHE A 33 -18.91 -4.47 -11.15
CA PHE A 33 -20.11 -4.35 -11.99
C PHE A 33 -21.12 -5.49 -11.80
N ASN A 34 -20.66 -6.67 -11.40
CA ASN A 34 -21.50 -7.84 -11.22
C ASN A 34 -21.00 -8.73 -10.06
N ILE A 35 -21.79 -8.72 -8.98
CA ILE A 35 -21.49 -9.44 -7.74
C ILE A 35 -21.37 -10.95 -7.99
N PHE A 36 -22.31 -11.54 -8.72
CA PHE A 36 -22.35 -12.99 -8.94
C PHE A 36 -21.09 -13.50 -9.66
N TRP A 37 -20.71 -12.86 -10.76
CA TRP A 37 -19.51 -13.22 -11.49
C TRP A 37 -18.23 -12.92 -10.69
N GLY A 38 -18.22 -11.82 -9.92
CA GLY A 38 -17.13 -11.52 -8.98
C GLY A 38 -16.91 -12.64 -7.96
N LEU A 39 -18.00 -13.16 -7.35
CA LEU A 39 -17.93 -14.28 -6.42
C LEU A 39 -17.39 -15.54 -7.07
N LEU A 40 -17.88 -15.90 -8.25
CA LEU A 40 -17.45 -17.10 -8.98
C LEU A 40 -15.96 -17.06 -9.32
N ILE A 41 -15.42 -15.88 -9.66
CA ILE A 41 -14.01 -15.70 -10.04
C ILE A 41 -13.09 -15.62 -8.82
N LEU A 42 -13.49 -14.89 -7.76
CA LEU A 42 -12.65 -14.65 -6.58
C LEU A 42 -12.64 -15.83 -5.60
N THR A 43 -13.73 -16.60 -5.50
CA THR A 43 -13.83 -17.75 -4.58
C THR A 43 -12.72 -18.79 -4.80
N PRO A 44 -12.46 -19.30 -6.02
CA PRO A 44 -11.39 -20.27 -6.25
C PRO A 44 -9.98 -19.68 -6.07
N LEU A 45 -9.83 -18.37 -6.23
CA LEU A 45 -8.54 -17.69 -6.09
C LEU A 45 -8.04 -17.71 -4.63
N ILE A 46 -8.94 -17.64 -3.64
CA ILE A 46 -8.56 -17.60 -2.22
C ILE A 46 -7.87 -18.91 -1.79
N PRO A 47 -8.49 -20.11 -1.93
CA PRO A 47 -7.81 -21.36 -1.60
C PRO A 47 -6.51 -21.57 -2.37
N LEU A 48 -6.48 -21.17 -3.66
CA LEU A 48 -5.26 -21.23 -4.46
C LEU A 48 -4.13 -20.42 -3.82
N CYS A 49 -4.43 -19.18 -3.40
CA CYS A 49 -3.44 -18.33 -2.76
C CYS A 49 -3.02 -18.86 -1.38
N ILE A 50 -3.92 -19.48 -0.61
CA ILE A 50 -3.57 -20.13 0.67
C ILE A 50 -2.55 -21.25 0.43
N VAL A 51 -2.83 -22.16 -0.52
CA VAL A 51 -1.94 -23.29 -0.82
C VAL A 51 -0.59 -22.79 -1.32
N LEU A 52 -0.59 -21.84 -2.25
CA LEU A 52 0.66 -21.27 -2.79
C LEU A 52 1.44 -20.49 -1.74
N CYS A 53 0.77 -19.79 -0.83
CA CYS A 53 1.43 -19.09 0.27
C CYS A 53 2.05 -20.05 1.27
N ALA A 54 1.38 -21.18 1.58
CA ALA A 54 1.96 -22.22 2.41
C ALA A 54 3.17 -22.87 1.72
N LEU A 55 3.07 -23.14 0.42
CA LEU A 55 4.15 -23.71 -0.37
C LEU A 55 5.35 -22.76 -0.48
N SER A 56 5.12 -21.45 -0.60
CA SER A 56 6.18 -20.44 -0.72
C SER A 56 7.05 -20.30 0.53
N LEU A 57 6.61 -20.84 1.68
CA LEU A 57 7.44 -20.94 2.88
C LEU A 57 8.50 -22.05 2.77
N LEU A 58 8.27 -23.04 1.91
CA LEU A 58 9.11 -24.24 1.78
C LEU A 58 9.94 -24.22 0.48
N ILE A 59 9.37 -23.68 -0.60
CA ILE A 59 9.94 -23.77 -1.95
C ILE A 59 9.82 -22.40 -2.64
N ASP A 60 10.81 -22.05 -3.48
CA ASP A 60 10.70 -20.90 -4.38
C ASP A 60 9.64 -21.19 -5.47
N LEU A 61 8.55 -20.41 -5.48
CA LEU A 61 7.44 -20.60 -6.41
C LEU A 61 7.86 -20.37 -7.87
N ARG A 62 8.95 -19.64 -8.11
CA ARG A 62 9.46 -19.33 -9.45
C ARG A 62 10.02 -20.56 -10.17
N GLU A 63 10.42 -21.57 -9.40
CA GLU A 63 11.04 -22.81 -9.89
C GLU A 63 10.10 -24.03 -9.77
N MET A 64 8.81 -23.78 -9.57
CA MET A 64 7.83 -24.84 -9.35
C MET A 64 7.73 -25.78 -10.56
N LYS A 65 7.91 -27.08 -10.31
CA LYS A 65 7.76 -28.16 -11.31
C LYS A 65 6.28 -28.37 -11.65
N LEU A 66 6.01 -28.86 -12.86
CA LEU A 66 4.65 -29.14 -13.35
C LEU A 66 3.86 -30.08 -12.43
N LEU A 67 4.51 -31.15 -11.93
CA LEU A 67 3.87 -32.11 -11.03
C LEU A 67 3.43 -31.45 -9.72
N THR A 68 4.26 -30.61 -9.12
CA THR A 68 3.90 -29.83 -7.92
C THR A 68 2.73 -28.89 -8.22
N PHE A 69 2.71 -28.25 -9.39
CA PHE A 69 1.60 -27.39 -9.79
C PHE A 69 0.27 -28.15 -9.94
N ILE A 70 0.28 -29.36 -10.53
CA ILE A 70 -0.91 -30.20 -10.63
C ILE A 70 -1.42 -30.59 -9.23
N ILE A 71 -0.52 -30.98 -8.32
CA ILE A 71 -0.88 -31.28 -6.93
C ILE A 71 -1.52 -30.05 -6.27
N VAL A 72 -0.95 -28.86 -6.47
CA VAL A 72 -1.52 -27.60 -5.97
C VAL A 72 -2.94 -27.37 -6.49
N ILE A 73 -3.20 -27.63 -7.77
CA ILE A 73 -4.55 -27.50 -8.36
C ILE A 73 -5.53 -28.49 -7.72
N ILE A 74 -5.14 -29.75 -7.54
CA ILE A 74 -5.99 -30.78 -6.92
C ILE A 74 -6.34 -30.38 -5.47
N ILE A 75 -5.33 -30.01 -4.68
CA ILE A 75 -5.54 -29.53 -3.30
C ILE A 75 -6.44 -28.30 -3.30
N THR A 76 -6.23 -27.36 -4.23
CA THR A 76 -7.06 -26.16 -4.39
C THR A 76 -8.51 -26.53 -4.65
N ALA A 77 -8.79 -27.47 -5.56
CA ALA A 77 -10.16 -27.91 -5.87
C ALA A 77 -10.86 -28.50 -4.63
N ILE A 78 -10.15 -29.32 -3.86
CA ILE A 78 -10.66 -29.88 -2.59
C ILE A 78 -10.95 -28.75 -1.59
N LEU A 79 -10.03 -27.80 -1.44
CA LEU A 79 -10.22 -26.67 -0.53
C LEU A 79 -11.35 -25.72 -0.98
N VAL A 80 -11.57 -25.54 -2.28
CA VAL A 80 -12.72 -24.77 -2.81
C VAL A 80 -14.04 -25.42 -2.40
N TYR A 81 -14.14 -26.74 -2.48
CA TYR A 81 -15.31 -27.47 -2.01
C TYR A 81 -15.56 -27.25 -0.50
N PHE A 82 -14.52 -27.40 0.32
CA PHE A 82 -14.62 -27.11 1.77
C PHE A 82 -14.94 -25.65 2.07
N PHE A 83 -14.38 -24.73 1.29
CA PHE A 83 -14.65 -23.30 1.41
C PHE A 83 -16.13 -22.99 1.18
N PHE A 84 -16.76 -23.67 0.22
CA PHE A 84 -18.18 -23.52 -0.07
C PHE A 84 -19.04 -24.04 1.08
N ILE A 85 -18.71 -25.22 1.64
CA ILE A 85 -19.43 -25.83 2.78
C ILE A 85 -19.33 -24.97 4.04
N PHE A 86 -18.12 -24.51 4.37
CA PHE A 86 -17.82 -23.80 5.62
C PHE A 86 -17.80 -22.28 5.46
N ARG A 87 -18.38 -21.75 4.37
CA ARG A 87 -18.35 -20.34 3.99
C ARG A 87 -18.67 -19.40 5.14
N ASN A 88 -19.74 -19.68 5.89
CA ASN A 88 -20.23 -18.81 6.95
C ASN A 88 -19.25 -18.65 8.13
N ARG A 89 -18.34 -19.61 8.34
CA ARG A 89 -17.30 -19.53 9.38
C ARG A 89 -15.97 -19.01 8.83
N ILE A 90 -15.61 -19.43 7.62
CA ILE A 90 -14.32 -19.08 7.01
C ILE A 90 -14.31 -17.61 6.57
N VAL A 91 -15.39 -17.11 5.96
CA VAL A 91 -15.43 -15.75 5.40
C VAL A 91 -15.21 -14.67 6.47
N PRO A 92 -15.88 -14.67 7.63
CA PRO A 92 -15.63 -13.66 8.67
C PRO A 92 -14.20 -13.68 9.21
N PHE A 93 -13.62 -14.89 9.38
CA PHE A 93 -12.24 -15.07 9.83
C PHE A 93 -11.24 -14.52 8.80
N LEU A 94 -11.38 -14.95 7.55
CA LEU A 94 -10.55 -14.48 6.45
C LEU A 94 -10.67 -12.98 6.26
N PHE A 95 -11.88 -12.43 6.37
CA PHE A 95 -12.10 -11.01 6.25
C PHE A 95 -11.35 -10.20 7.31
N SER A 96 -11.39 -10.61 8.58
CA SER A 96 -10.63 -9.96 9.66
C SER A 96 -9.13 -9.95 9.36
N LEU A 97 -8.59 -11.11 8.98
CA LEU A 97 -7.17 -11.29 8.73
C LEU A 97 -6.72 -10.56 7.45
N ALA A 98 -7.55 -10.58 6.40
CA ALA A 98 -7.31 -9.97 5.11
C ALA A 98 -7.29 -8.45 5.18
N ILE A 99 -8.24 -7.81 5.88
CA ILE A 99 -8.24 -6.35 6.07
C ILE A 99 -6.94 -5.90 6.72
N ILE A 100 -6.61 -6.48 7.87
CA ILE A 100 -5.44 -6.07 8.65
C ILE A 100 -4.18 -6.27 7.82
N SER A 101 -4.04 -7.44 7.19
CA SER A 101 -2.88 -7.78 6.37
C SER A 101 -2.74 -6.90 5.14
N TYR A 102 -3.83 -6.71 4.38
CA TYR A 102 -3.85 -5.91 3.17
C TYR A 102 -3.41 -4.49 3.48
N ILE A 103 -4.01 -3.86 4.49
CA ILE A 103 -3.71 -2.49 4.86
C ILE A 103 -2.32 -2.35 5.44
N ILE A 104 -1.86 -3.26 6.31
CA ILE A 104 -0.49 -3.21 6.81
C ILE A 104 0.50 -3.22 5.65
N ILE A 105 0.30 -4.12 4.69
CA ILE A 105 1.18 -4.24 3.52
C ILE A 105 1.07 -2.98 2.65
N THR A 106 -0.12 -2.62 2.19
CA THR A 106 -0.28 -1.47 1.27
C THR A 106 0.15 -0.16 1.93
N ALA A 107 -0.21 0.09 3.19
CA ALA A 107 0.20 1.29 3.91
C ALA A 107 1.71 1.32 4.11
N LEU A 108 2.33 0.22 4.55
CA LEU A 108 3.77 0.18 4.78
C LEU A 108 4.55 0.46 3.50
N PHE A 109 4.19 -0.20 2.38
CA PHE A 109 4.86 -0.01 1.11
C PHE A 109 4.58 1.36 0.48
N THR A 110 3.37 1.88 0.63
CA THR A 110 3.01 3.23 0.17
C THR A 110 3.77 4.29 0.97
N LEU A 111 3.75 4.24 2.30
CA LEU A 111 4.49 5.18 3.15
C LEU A 111 5.99 5.11 2.92
N TYR A 112 6.54 3.91 2.74
CA TYR A 112 7.95 3.75 2.38
C TYR A 112 8.28 4.38 1.02
N ALA A 113 7.40 4.22 0.03
CA ALA A 113 7.52 4.89 -1.26
C ALA A 113 7.44 6.42 -1.13
N CYS A 114 6.56 6.94 -0.28
CA CYS A 114 6.48 8.38 0.02
C CYS A 114 7.80 8.89 0.62
N TYR A 115 8.37 8.14 1.58
CA TYR A 115 9.65 8.46 2.20
C TYR A 115 10.76 8.54 1.16
N GLU A 116 10.83 7.55 0.27
CA GLU A 116 11.90 7.52 -0.72
C GLU A 116 11.70 8.55 -1.84
N GLY A 117 10.46 8.78 -2.28
CA GLY A 117 10.12 9.84 -3.22
C GLY A 117 10.56 11.21 -2.70
N GLY A 118 10.23 11.53 -1.44
CA GLY A 118 10.69 12.75 -0.77
C GLY A 118 12.21 12.79 -0.65
N ARG A 119 12.85 11.67 -0.27
CA ARG A 119 14.32 11.62 -0.16
C ARG A 119 15.01 11.89 -1.50
N ASN A 120 14.50 11.33 -2.59
CA ASN A 120 15.05 11.53 -3.92
C ASN A 120 14.89 12.98 -4.39
N LEU A 121 13.74 13.60 -4.09
CA LEU A 121 13.50 15.02 -4.37
C LEU A 121 14.46 15.92 -3.56
N ASP A 122 14.63 15.65 -2.27
CA ASP A 122 15.57 16.38 -1.41
C ASP A 122 17.03 16.22 -1.90
N GLU A 123 17.45 15.00 -2.30
CA GLU A 123 18.77 14.77 -2.91
C GLU A 123 18.93 15.55 -4.22
N PHE A 124 17.91 15.56 -5.07
CA PHE A 124 17.90 16.32 -6.31
C PHE A 124 18.05 17.83 -6.05
N ILE A 125 17.29 18.38 -5.12
CA ILE A 125 17.37 19.80 -4.75
C ILE A 125 18.76 20.13 -4.21
N TYR A 126 19.30 19.30 -3.32
CA TYR A 126 20.61 19.52 -2.72
C TYR A 126 21.76 19.43 -3.73
N THR A 127 21.64 18.58 -4.75
CA THR A 127 22.70 18.35 -5.74
C THR A 127 22.66 19.32 -6.91
N LYS A 128 21.46 19.69 -7.37
CA LYS A 128 21.29 20.52 -8.57
C LYS A 128 21.47 22.02 -8.29
N PHE A 129 21.07 22.49 -7.10
CA PHE A 129 21.09 23.92 -6.80
C PHE A 129 22.32 24.34 -5.95
N PRO A 130 22.95 25.50 -6.26
CA PRO A 130 24.03 26.04 -5.43
C PRO A 130 23.53 26.55 -4.08
N SER A 131 24.47 26.90 -3.18
CA SER A 131 24.14 27.66 -1.98
C SER A 131 24.00 29.14 -2.37
N PRO A 132 22.99 29.90 -1.88
CA PRO A 132 21.99 29.55 -0.85
C PRO A 132 20.67 28.98 -1.39
N THR A 133 20.45 28.97 -2.71
CA THR A 133 19.14 28.64 -3.33
C THR A 133 18.61 27.25 -2.95
N HIS A 134 19.49 26.25 -2.79
CA HIS A 134 19.06 24.93 -2.32
C HIS A 134 18.43 24.94 -0.91
N HIS A 135 18.79 25.88 -0.03
CA HIS A 135 18.14 25.99 1.28
C HIS A 135 16.70 26.48 1.17
N ILE A 136 16.44 27.42 0.26
CA ILE A 136 15.09 27.97 0.01
C ILE A 136 14.18 26.88 -0.57
N PHE A 137 14.64 26.16 -1.60
CA PHE A 137 13.84 25.08 -2.19
C PHE A 137 13.55 23.94 -1.21
N ARG A 138 14.49 23.61 -0.32
CA ARG A 138 14.27 22.61 0.74
C ARG A 138 13.24 23.08 1.76
N TRP A 139 13.21 24.37 2.10
CA TRP A 139 12.19 24.94 2.96
C TRP A 139 10.82 24.96 2.29
N LEU A 140 10.78 25.32 1.01
CA LEU A 140 9.56 25.27 0.21
C LEU A 140 9.01 23.83 0.12
N GLU A 141 9.88 22.83 -0.12
CA GLU A 141 9.50 21.42 -0.10
C GLU A 141 8.90 21.02 1.26
N PHE A 142 9.59 21.36 2.35
CA PHE A 142 9.15 21.02 3.71
C PHE A 142 7.82 21.69 4.07
N ALA A 143 7.79 23.02 4.08
CA ALA A 143 6.64 23.80 4.51
C ALA A 143 5.46 23.67 3.53
N GLY A 144 5.73 23.73 2.23
CA GLY A 144 4.71 23.57 1.20
C GLY A 144 4.10 22.17 1.22
N GLY A 145 4.91 21.12 1.35
CA GLY A 145 4.42 19.75 1.41
C GLY A 145 3.59 19.46 2.68
N ILE A 146 4.00 19.98 3.84
CA ILE A 146 3.20 19.89 5.08
C ILE A 146 1.89 20.66 4.93
N ALA A 147 1.94 21.91 4.48
CA ALA A 147 0.75 22.75 4.34
C ALA A 147 -0.26 22.13 3.37
N LEU A 148 0.19 21.67 2.21
CA LEU A 148 -0.67 20.98 1.24
C LEU A 148 -1.21 19.65 1.78
N GLY A 149 -0.38 18.87 2.48
CA GLY A 149 -0.82 17.62 3.11
C GLY A 149 -1.92 17.84 4.14
N LEU A 150 -1.77 18.84 5.02
CA LEU A 150 -2.78 19.23 6.00
C LEU A 150 -4.04 19.80 5.35
N LEU A 151 -3.90 20.59 4.28
CA LEU A 151 -5.03 21.10 3.51
C LEU A 151 -5.85 19.97 2.89
N ILE A 152 -5.20 18.93 2.34
CA ILE A 152 -5.89 17.75 1.80
C ILE A 152 -6.66 17.01 2.90
N ILE A 153 -6.06 16.83 4.07
CA ILE A 153 -6.73 16.20 5.24
C ILE A 153 -7.94 17.03 5.66
N TRP A 154 -7.80 18.36 5.72
CA TRP A 154 -8.90 19.27 6.04
C TRP A 154 -10.02 19.26 5.00
N ALA A 155 -9.67 19.29 3.72
CA ALA A 155 -10.63 19.18 2.62
C ALA A 155 -11.39 17.85 2.68
N THR A 156 -10.70 16.75 3.01
CA THR A 156 -11.32 15.42 3.21
C THR A 156 -12.29 15.45 4.39
N TYR A 157 -11.94 16.12 5.49
CA TYR A 157 -12.82 16.28 6.64
C TYR A 157 -14.13 17.01 6.30
N ILE A 158 -14.04 18.12 5.56
CA ILE A 158 -15.22 18.86 5.08
C ILE A 158 -16.03 18.00 4.12
N PHE A 159 -15.37 17.37 3.14
CA PHE A 159 -16.01 16.54 2.11
C PHE A 159 -16.80 15.37 2.70
N THR A 160 -16.36 14.84 3.84
CA THR A 160 -17.00 13.72 4.52
C THR A 160 -18.04 14.15 5.56
N GLY A 161 -18.36 15.44 5.62
CA GLY A 161 -19.31 15.97 6.60
C GLY A 161 -18.87 15.71 8.04
N ALA A 162 -17.56 15.73 8.32
CA ALA A 162 -16.99 15.51 9.64
C ALA A 162 -17.24 14.13 10.29
N GLN A 163 -17.69 13.12 9.53
CA GLN A 163 -18.00 11.79 10.06
C GLN A 163 -16.82 11.09 10.77
N LEU A 164 -15.58 11.48 10.44
CA LEU A 164 -14.34 10.91 10.99
C LEU A 164 -13.51 11.92 11.79
N ASN A 165 -14.16 12.85 12.49
CA ASN A 165 -13.50 13.96 13.17
C ASN A 165 -12.28 13.51 14.03
N LEU A 166 -12.46 12.51 14.89
CA LEU A 166 -11.39 12.02 15.75
C LEU A 166 -10.19 11.48 14.96
N ILE A 167 -10.42 10.67 13.94
CA ILE A 167 -9.34 10.11 13.11
C ILE A 167 -8.60 11.22 12.37
N THR A 168 -9.35 12.14 11.75
CA THR A 168 -8.79 13.31 11.05
C THR A 168 -7.94 14.14 12.00
N LEU A 169 -8.39 14.38 13.22
CA LEU A 169 -7.63 15.11 14.23
C LEU A 169 -6.33 14.38 14.59
N ILE A 170 -6.37 13.07 14.81
CA ILE A 170 -5.18 12.28 15.16
C ILE A 170 -4.15 12.32 14.02
N ILE A 171 -4.56 12.17 12.76
CA ILE A 171 -3.60 12.23 11.64
C ILE A 171 -3.01 13.63 11.49
N PHE A 172 -3.83 14.67 11.67
CA PHE A 172 -3.40 16.07 11.66
C PHE A 172 -2.32 16.32 12.73
N ILE A 173 -2.59 15.90 13.97
CA ILE A 173 -1.64 15.98 15.08
C ILE A 173 -0.37 15.18 14.77
N THR A 174 -0.50 13.96 14.21
CA THR A 174 0.65 13.11 13.89
C THR A 174 1.61 13.80 12.90
N ILE A 175 1.09 14.43 11.84
CA ILE A 175 1.90 15.18 10.88
C ILE A 175 2.56 16.39 11.56
N LEU A 176 1.82 17.13 12.39
CA LEU A 176 2.37 18.28 13.12
C LEU A 176 3.48 17.87 14.10
N VAL A 177 3.32 16.76 14.81
CA VAL A 177 4.34 16.22 15.72
C VAL A 177 5.60 15.85 14.94
N LEU A 178 5.47 15.13 13.81
CA LEU A 178 6.60 14.81 12.95
C LEU A 178 7.29 16.08 12.39
N ALA A 179 6.51 17.08 12.00
CA ALA A 179 7.02 18.37 11.55
C ALA A 179 7.77 19.11 12.66
N GLY A 180 7.22 19.16 13.87
CA GLY A 180 7.86 19.76 15.05
C GLY A 180 9.18 19.09 15.37
N ILE A 181 9.23 17.75 15.37
CA ILE A 181 10.49 16.99 15.53
C ILE A 181 11.50 17.36 14.44
N ALA A 182 11.08 17.47 13.18
CA ALA A 182 11.95 17.85 12.09
C ALA A 182 12.48 19.29 12.20
N VAL A 183 11.66 20.23 12.69
CA VAL A 183 12.07 21.61 12.97
C VAL A 183 13.07 21.67 14.12
N LEU A 184 12.83 20.96 15.23
CA LEU A 184 13.78 20.87 16.35
C LEU A 184 15.14 20.32 15.90
N LEU A 185 15.15 19.38 14.96
CA LEU A 185 16.38 18.83 14.39
C LEU A 185 17.18 19.83 13.54
N ILE A 186 16.57 20.94 13.09
CA ILE A 186 17.28 22.06 12.43
C ILE A 186 18.30 22.67 13.38
N LEU A 187 17.99 22.79 14.67
CA LEU A 187 18.93 23.29 15.69
C LEU A 187 20.21 22.43 15.77
N THR A 188 20.09 21.14 15.45
CA THR A 188 21.23 20.21 15.37
C THR A 188 21.88 20.13 13.97
N GLY A 189 21.52 21.07 13.07
CA GLY A 189 22.00 21.13 11.69
C GLY A 189 21.40 20.04 10.78
N LYS A 190 20.28 19.41 11.16
CA LYS A 190 19.67 18.28 10.45
C LYS A 190 18.28 18.64 9.92
N PHE A 191 18.25 19.34 8.79
CA PHE A 191 17.00 19.63 8.11
C PHE A 191 16.54 18.47 7.22
N ASN A 192 15.32 17.97 7.46
CA ASN A 192 14.67 16.84 6.79
C ASN A 192 13.59 17.34 5.81
N ALA A 193 13.99 17.90 4.66
CA ALA A 193 13.05 18.51 3.72
C ALA A 193 12.06 17.50 3.11
N TRP A 194 12.52 16.26 2.91
CA TRP A 194 11.72 15.13 2.42
C TRP A 194 10.42 14.91 3.19
N LEU A 195 10.32 15.34 4.46
CA LEU A 195 9.13 15.18 5.27
C LEU A 195 7.93 15.94 4.69
N GLY A 196 8.16 17.06 3.99
CA GLY A 196 7.09 17.79 3.29
C GLY A 196 6.44 16.92 2.21
N THR A 197 7.26 16.39 1.30
CA THR A 197 6.80 15.46 0.26
C THR A 197 6.14 14.21 0.84
N PHE A 198 6.70 13.65 1.93
CA PHE A 198 6.09 12.52 2.65
C PHE A 198 4.70 12.86 3.19
N SER A 199 4.54 14.02 3.83
CA SER A 199 3.27 14.47 4.41
C SER A 199 2.21 14.72 3.34
N LEU A 200 2.59 15.31 2.21
CA LEU A 200 1.71 15.49 1.05
C LEU A 200 1.15 14.16 0.55
N TYR A 201 2.01 13.18 0.26
CA TYR A 201 1.55 11.87 -0.21
C TYR A 201 0.76 11.10 0.86
N ALA A 202 1.14 11.22 2.13
CA ALA A 202 0.37 10.64 3.24
C ALA A 202 -1.04 11.24 3.30
N GLY A 203 -1.19 12.55 3.10
CA GLY A 203 -2.48 13.22 3.01
C GLY A 203 -3.33 12.72 1.85
N ILE A 204 -2.74 12.57 0.65
CA ILE A 204 -3.42 12.01 -0.53
C ILE A 204 -3.90 10.57 -0.25
N TYR A 205 -3.05 9.73 0.33
CA TYR A 205 -3.41 8.35 0.63
C TYR A 205 -4.45 8.24 1.75
N PHE A 206 -4.39 9.11 2.76
CA PHE A 206 -5.44 9.23 3.77
C PHE A 206 -6.79 9.61 3.15
N ALA A 207 -6.81 10.62 2.29
CA ALA A 207 -8.02 11.04 1.57
C ALA A 207 -8.61 9.87 0.79
N TYR A 208 -7.78 9.14 0.05
CA TYR A 208 -8.20 7.92 -0.64
C TYR A 208 -8.80 6.89 0.32
N LEU A 209 -8.13 6.56 1.43
CA LEU A 209 -8.61 5.56 2.40
C LEU A 209 -9.95 5.96 3.02
N VAL A 210 -10.11 7.23 3.39
CA VAL A 210 -11.34 7.77 3.98
C VAL A 210 -12.50 7.70 2.98
N VAL A 211 -12.26 8.12 1.74
CA VAL A 211 -13.30 8.12 0.73
C VAL A 211 -13.66 6.66 0.34
N ALA A 212 -12.67 5.79 0.18
CA ALA A 212 -12.90 4.36 -0.05
C ALA A 212 -13.63 3.69 1.12
N PHE A 213 -13.40 4.14 2.36
CA PHE A 213 -14.10 3.67 3.54
C PHE A 213 -15.57 4.08 3.55
N LEU A 214 -15.85 5.38 3.43
CA LEU A 214 -17.21 5.90 3.60
C LEU A 214 -18.12 5.58 2.42
N TYR A 215 -17.57 5.64 1.21
CA TYR A 215 -18.35 5.47 -0.02
C TYR A 215 -18.18 4.09 -0.66
N GLY A 216 -17.17 3.32 -0.27
CA GLY A 216 -16.92 1.99 -0.84
C GLY A 216 -18.08 0.99 -0.66
N PRO A 217 -18.71 0.88 0.52
CA PRO A 217 -19.84 -0.02 0.73
C PRO A 217 -21.11 0.41 0.00
N THR A 218 -21.40 1.72 -0.04
CA THR A 218 -22.58 2.28 -0.70
C THR A 218 -22.50 2.18 -2.22
N LEU A 219 -21.30 2.33 -2.80
CA LEU A 219 -21.08 2.15 -4.24
C LEU A 219 -21.40 0.74 -4.74
N ILE A 220 -21.25 -0.29 -3.90
CA ILE A 220 -21.53 -1.69 -4.28
C ILE A 220 -23.00 -2.06 -4.02
N GLN A 221 -23.59 -1.62 -2.91
CA GLN A 221 -24.96 -2.01 -2.55
C GLN A 221 -26.03 -1.26 -3.35
N GLN A 222 -25.77 -0.01 -3.73
CA GLN A 222 -26.76 0.86 -4.36
C GLN A 222 -26.45 1.05 -5.85
N GLY A 223 -26.39 -0.06 -6.59
CA GLY A 223 -26.21 -0.06 -8.03
C GLY A 223 -27.17 0.93 -8.70
N GLY A 224 -26.62 1.94 -9.39
CA GLY A 224 -27.37 2.94 -10.13
C GLY A 224 -27.58 4.30 -9.42
N ILE A 225 -27.26 4.45 -8.13
CA ILE A 225 -27.39 5.75 -7.44
C ILE A 225 -26.19 6.67 -7.72
N TYR A 226 -25.00 6.10 -7.81
CA TYR A 226 -23.79 6.86 -8.15
C TYR A 226 -23.50 6.77 -9.65
N PRO A 227 -23.09 7.88 -10.29
CA PRO A 227 -22.62 7.85 -11.67
C PRO A 227 -21.56 6.77 -11.88
N ILE A 228 -21.68 6.00 -12.96
CA ILE A 228 -20.74 4.91 -13.31
C ILE A 228 -19.28 5.39 -13.35
N MET A 229 -19.07 6.66 -13.69
CA MET A 229 -17.76 7.31 -13.70
C MET A 229 -17.11 7.27 -12.30
N ILE A 230 -17.88 7.48 -11.24
CA ILE A 230 -17.36 7.44 -9.86
C ILE A 230 -16.90 6.02 -9.53
N VAL A 231 -17.70 5.01 -9.86
CA VAL A 231 -17.36 3.59 -9.64
C VAL A 231 -16.07 3.22 -10.38
N ILE A 232 -15.94 3.64 -11.65
CA ILE A 232 -14.74 3.41 -12.47
C ILE A 232 -13.52 4.07 -11.83
N ILE A 233 -13.65 5.33 -11.38
CA ILE A 233 -12.54 6.06 -10.76
C ILE A 233 -12.03 5.32 -9.52
N PHE A 234 -12.92 4.87 -8.62
CA PHE A 234 -12.52 4.10 -7.44
C PHE A 234 -11.86 2.77 -7.78
N ALA A 235 -12.43 2.01 -8.71
CA ALA A 235 -11.87 0.74 -9.14
C ALA A 235 -10.46 0.93 -9.75
N VAL A 236 -10.27 1.98 -10.57
CA VAL A 236 -8.98 2.31 -11.17
C VAL A 236 -7.97 2.71 -10.09
N PHE A 237 -8.33 3.57 -9.13
CA PHE A 237 -7.41 3.96 -8.05
C PHE A 237 -6.97 2.77 -7.21
N ASP A 238 -7.90 1.89 -6.86
CA ASP A 238 -7.63 0.70 -6.06
C ASP A 238 -6.71 -0.28 -6.82
N ILE A 239 -6.97 -0.49 -8.12
CA ILE A 239 -6.09 -1.28 -9.00
C ILE A 239 -4.70 -0.64 -9.10
N ILE A 240 -4.60 0.69 -9.24
CA ILE A 240 -3.31 1.39 -9.30
C ILE A 240 -2.51 1.18 -8.02
N ILE A 241 -3.14 1.30 -6.85
CA ILE A 241 -2.47 1.10 -5.55
C ILE A 241 -2.01 -0.35 -5.41
N LEU A 242 -2.84 -1.31 -5.81
CA LEU A 242 -2.49 -2.73 -5.81
C LEU A 242 -1.29 -3.02 -6.72
N LEU A 243 -1.37 -2.59 -7.98
CA LEU A 243 -0.30 -2.75 -8.97
C LEU A 243 0.99 -2.06 -8.55
N TYR A 244 0.89 -0.89 -7.95
CA TYR A 244 2.03 -0.18 -7.38
C TYR A 244 2.70 -1.00 -6.27
N THR A 245 1.89 -1.50 -5.32
CA THR A 245 2.37 -2.32 -4.19
C THR A 245 3.03 -3.60 -4.69
N ILE A 246 2.41 -4.29 -5.65
CA ILE A 246 2.98 -5.47 -6.32
C ILE A 246 4.29 -5.11 -7.03
N GLY A 247 4.34 -4.00 -7.77
CA GLY A 247 5.54 -3.55 -8.46
C GLY A 247 6.72 -3.28 -7.52
N VAL A 248 6.44 -2.72 -6.33
CA VAL A 248 7.46 -2.55 -5.28
C VAL A 248 7.90 -3.90 -4.70
N LEU A 249 6.97 -4.85 -4.50
CA LEU A 249 7.22 -6.19 -3.98
C LEU A 249 7.96 -7.13 -4.95
N VAL A 250 7.86 -6.90 -6.26
CA VAL A 250 8.59 -7.69 -7.27
C VAL A 250 9.94 -7.03 -7.63
N GLY A 251 10.11 -5.76 -7.24
CA GLY A 251 11.37 -5.04 -7.39
C GLY A 251 12.48 -5.53 -6.44
N GLU A 252 13.72 -5.07 -6.69
CA GLU A 252 14.93 -5.37 -5.89
C GLU A 252 14.81 -5.08 -4.39
N ARG A 253 13.78 -4.34 -3.98
CA ARG A 253 13.58 -3.93 -2.58
C ARG A 253 12.90 -4.98 -1.74
N ALA A 254 12.13 -5.88 -2.34
CA ALA A 254 11.55 -6.99 -1.61
C ALA A 254 12.63 -7.96 -1.13
N ASP A 255 13.72 -8.12 -1.88
CA ASP A 255 14.88 -8.90 -1.46
C ASP A 255 15.58 -8.30 -0.23
N LEU A 256 15.53 -6.97 -0.05
CA LEU A 256 16.06 -6.30 1.14
C LEU A 256 15.16 -6.47 2.36
N ILE A 257 13.86 -6.59 2.16
CA ILE A 257 12.86 -6.81 3.20
C ILE A 257 12.83 -8.29 3.60
N SER A 258 12.90 -9.21 2.65
CA SER A 258 12.95 -10.67 2.89
C SER A 258 14.16 -11.05 3.75
N LYS A 259 15.32 -10.44 3.48
CA LYS A 259 16.54 -10.62 4.29
C LYS A 259 16.37 -10.25 5.76
N LYS A 260 15.41 -9.38 6.10
CA LYS A 260 15.16 -8.95 7.50
C LYS A 260 14.07 -9.74 8.19
N ILE A 261 13.02 -10.14 7.46
CA ILE A 261 11.85 -10.80 8.01
C ILE A 261 11.98 -12.34 7.96
N LYS A 262 13.01 -12.87 7.28
CA LYS A 262 13.22 -14.30 7.01
C LYS A 262 12.05 -14.96 6.26
N ILE A 263 11.17 -14.16 5.67
CA ILE A 263 10.06 -14.60 4.83
C ILE A 263 10.40 -14.21 3.40
N GLY A 264 10.27 -15.16 2.46
CA GLY A 264 10.56 -14.93 1.04
C GLY A 264 9.66 -13.84 0.44
N PRO A 265 10.16 -13.04 -0.53
CA PRO A 265 9.37 -12.00 -1.18
C PRO A 265 8.11 -12.57 -1.85
N ASP A 266 8.20 -13.81 -2.32
CA ASP A 266 7.13 -14.57 -2.94
C ASP A 266 5.98 -14.84 -1.97
N THR A 267 6.29 -15.15 -0.70
CA THR A 267 5.27 -15.34 0.33
C THR A 267 4.54 -14.02 0.62
N ILE A 268 5.27 -12.91 0.72
CA ILE A 268 4.66 -11.58 0.96
C ILE A 268 3.77 -11.18 -0.22
N LEU A 269 4.19 -11.46 -1.45
CA LEU A 269 3.40 -11.21 -2.65
C LEU A 269 2.14 -12.08 -2.68
N MET A 270 2.25 -13.39 -2.42
CA MET A 270 1.09 -14.27 -2.34
C MET A 270 0.12 -13.85 -1.24
N TRP A 271 0.65 -13.44 -0.08
CA TRP A 271 -0.14 -12.95 1.02
C TRP A 271 -0.87 -11.64 0.69
N LEU A 272 -0.24 -10.73 -0.06
CA LEU A 272 -0.90 -9.51 -0.54
C LEU A 272 -2.07 -9.85 -1.48
N ILE A 273 -1.84 -10.71 -2.46
CA ILE A 273 -2.88 -11.13 -3.43
C ILE A 273 -4.03 -11.80 -2.69
N PHE A 274 -3.72 -12.74 -1.79
CA PHE A 274 -4.70 -13.40 -0.92
C PHE A 274 -5.50 -12.38 -0.11
N SER A 275 -4.81 -11.46 0.58
CA SER A 275 -5.46 -10.46 1.44
C SER A 275 -6.39 -9.56 0.63
N LYS A 276 -6.00 -9.18 -0.59
CA LYS A 276 -6.87 -8.39 -1.47
C LYS A 276 -8.07 -9.20 -1.98
N ALA A 277 -7.84 -10.43 -2.46
CA ALA A 277 -8.92 -11.31 -2.93
C ALA A 277 -9.95 -11.58 -1.82
N ALA A 278 -9.48 -11.88 -0.60
CA ALA A 278 -10.32 -12.12 0.56
C ALA A 278 -11.06 -10.87 1.02
N TYR A 279 -10.43 -9.69 0.97
CA TYR A 279 -11.08 -8.42 1.26
C TYR A 279 -12.25 -8.15 0.29
N GLU A 280 -12.03 -8.30 -1.02
CA GLU A 280 -13.07 -8.08 -2.02
C GLU A 280 -14.17 -9.13 -1.95
N LEU A 281 -13.82 -10.40 -1.76
CA LEU A 281 -14.83 -11.44 -1.58
C LEU A 281 -15.71 -11.16 -0.36
N ALA A 282 -15.11 -10.79 0.77
CA ALA A 282 -15.88 -10.45 1.96
C ALA A 282 -16.75 -9.22 1.76
N LYS A 283 -16.27 -8.23 0.98
CA LYS A 283 -17.06 -7.04 0.62
C LYS A 283 -18.34 -7.40 -0.13
N LEU A 284 -18.25 -8.37 -1.02
CA LEU A 284 -19.40 -8.88 -1.78
C LEU A 284 -20.35 -9.73 -0.92
N LEU A 285 -19.83 -10.45 0.08
CA LEU A 285 -20.57 -11.44 0.84
C LEU A 285 -21.27 -10.90 2.09
N ASP A 286 -20.63 -9.97 2.79
CA ASP A 286 -21.18 -9.34 3.99
C ASP A 286 -20.75 -7.87 4.07
N PRO A 287 -21.49 -6.98 3.39
CA PRO A 287 -21.23 -5.55 3.40
C PRO A 287 -21.31 -4.88 4.77
N SER A 288 -21.96 -5.53 5.75
CA SER A 288 -22.29 -4.93 7.05
C SER A 288 -21.18 -5.07 8.09
N THR A 289 -20.42 -6.17 8.06
CA THR A 289 -19.27 -6.39 8.97
C THR A 289 -18.07 -5.49 8.69
N ILE A 290 -18.14 -4.70 7.62
CA ILE A 290 -17.03 -3.91 7.10
C ILE A 290 -16.88 -2.58 7.87
N SER A 291 -18.00 -1.96 8.29
CA SER A 291 -18.02 -0.62 8.91
C SER A 291 -17.20 -0.50 10.20
N PHE A 292 -17.24 -1.51 11.09
CA PHE A 292 -16.45 -1.47 12.34
C PHE A 292 -14.96 -1.71 12.10
N LYS A 293 -14.61 -2.58 11.14
CA LYS A 293 -13.22 -2.97 10.90
C LYS A 293 -12.41 -1.86 10.21
N TYR A 294 -13.06 -0.95 9.49
CA TYR A 294 -12.39 0.19 8.87
C TYR A 294 -11.85 1.24 9.85
N TRP A 295 -12.36 1.33 11.08
CA TRP A 295 -11.74 2.17 12.10
C TRP A 295 -10.34 1.68 12.44
N TRP A 296 -10.17 0.36 12.56
CA TRP A 296 -8.86 -0.26 12.79
C TRP A 296 -7.89 0.00 11.64
N VAL A 297 -8.39 0.02 10.41
CA VAL A 297 -7.59 0.34 9.21
C VAL A 297 -6.95 1.71 9.31
N LEU A 298 -7.75 2.72 9.63
CA LEU A 298 -7.29 4.10 9.72
C LEU A 298 -6.34 4.28 10.91
N ILE A 299 -6.62 3.63 12.04
CA ILE A 299 -5.73 3.64 13.21
C ILE A 299 -4.37 2.99 12.87
N ILE A 300 -4.37 1.81 12.25
CA ILE A 300 -3.15 1.12 11.80
C ILE A 300 -2.36 2.01 10.84
N PHE A 301 -3.03 2.65 9.89
CA PHE A 301 -2.39 3.57 8.96
C PHE A 301 -1.71 4.74 9.68
N ILE A 302 -2.39 5.38 10.65
CA ILE A 302 -1.83 6.48 11.44
C ILE A 302 -0.62 6.02 12.26
N LEU A 303 -0.70 4.85 12.91
CA LEU A 303 0.43 4.28 13.65
C LEU A 303 1.63 4.03 12.72
N LEU A 304 1.39 3.43 11.54
CA LEU A 304 2.43 3.21 10.55
C LEU A 304 3.00 4.53 10.02
N LEU A 305 2.18 5.56 9.81
CA LEU A 305 2.62 6.89 9.41
C LEU A 305 3.60 7.47 10.43
N GLY A 306 3.25 7.43 11.72
CA GLY A 306 4.12 7.87 12.81
C GLY A 306 5.43 7.08 12.87
N ILE A 307 5.35 5.75 12.83
CA ILE A 307 6.52 4.85 12.88
C ILE A 307 7.45 5.08 11.67
N VAL A 308 6.92 5.05 10.45
CA VAL A 308 7.72 5.20 9.22
C VAL A 308 8.31 6.61 9.14
N GLY A 309 7.53 7.64 9.49
CA GLY A 309 8.02 9.02 9.55
C GLY A 309 9.17 9.17 10.53
N PHE A 310 9.02 8.67 11.75
CA PHE A 310 10.04 8.73 12.79
C PHE A 310 11.31 7.93 12.42
N ILE A 311 11.16 6.71 11.91
CA ILE A 311 12.28 5.89 11.41
C ILE A 311 13.01 6.61 10.27
N GLY A 312 12.26 7.25 9.36
CA GLY A 312 12.80 8.05 8.27
C GLY A 312 13.68 9.18 8.79
N ILE A 313 13.20 9.92 9.79
CA ILE A 313 13.92 11.03 10.43
C ILE A 313 15.26 10.55 11.03
N ILE A 314 15.25 9.42 11.76
CA ILE A 314 16.47 8.86 12.37
C ILE A 314 17.46 8.42 11.29
N LYS A 315 17.00 7.68 10.27
CA LYS A 315 17.87 7.12 9.22
C LYS A 315 18.50 8.19 8.33
N TYR A 316 17.84 9.34 8.17
CA TYR A 316 18.31 10.42 7.33
C TYR A 316 19.71 10.95 7.72
N LYS A 317 20.12 10.81 9.01
CA LYS A 317 21.47 11.17 9.49
C LYS A 317 22.59 10.48 8.70
N LYS A 318 22.46 9.18 8.42
CA LYS A 318 23.49 8.41 7.70
C LYS A 318 23.59 8.83 6.24
N PHE A 319 22.48 9.26 5.66
CA PHE A 319 22.38 9.65 4.26
C PHE A 319 23.00 11.03 3.96
N LYS A 320 22.74 12.03 4.81
CA LYS A 320 23.33 13.37 4.65
C LYS A 320 24.87 13.33 4.62
N THR A 321 25.48 12.48 5.44
CA THR A 321 26.94 12.27 5.45
C THR A 321 27.43 11.66 4.14
N ALA A 322 26.69 10.73 3.54
CA ALA A 322 27.04 10.12 2.25
C ALA A 322 26.95 11.12 1.08
N ILE A 323 25.92 11.97 1.04
CA ILE A 323 25.79 13.01 0.00
C ILE A 323 26.91 14.04 0.11
N LYS A 324 27.23 14.51 1.33
CA LYS A 324 28.34 15.46 1.54
C LYS A 324 29.66 14.91 0.97
N ARG A 325 29.97 13.63 1.22
CA ARG A 325 31.15 12.94 0.66
C ARG A 325 31.14 12.86 -0.88
N LYS A 326 29.98 12.63 -1.51
CA LYS A 326 29.87 12.63 -2.97
C LYS A 326 30.11 14.03 -3.57
N ARG A 327 29.61 15.09 -2.92
CA ARG A 327 29.76 16.47 -3.40
C ARG A 327 31.21 16.96 -3.29
N THR A 328 31.94 16.63 -2.22
CA THR A 328 33.38 16.94 -2.12
C THR A 328 34.19 16.21 -3.18
N ARG A 329 33.89 14.92 -3.46
CA ARG A 329 34.55 14.17 -4.55
C ARG A 329 34.31 14.76 -5.95
N ARG A 330 33.14 15.36 -6.20
CA ARG A 330 32.83 16.02 -7.49
C ARG A 330 33.45 17.41 -7.64
N LYS A 331 33.81 18.07 -6.54
CA LYS A 331 34.48 19.39 -6.56
C LYS A 331 36.01 19.29 -6.60
N GLY A 332 36.57 18.13 -6.29
CA GLY A 332 38.01 17.85 -6.37
C GLY A 332 38.46 17.12 -7.63
N LYS A 333 37.58 17.00 -8.63
CA LYS A 333 37.87 16.61 -10.01
C LYS A 333 37.60 17.80 -10.90
#